data_AF-S7J4S0-F1
#
_entry.id   AF-S7J4S0-F1
#
_cell.length_a   1.000
_cell.length_b   1.000
_cell.length_c   1.000
_cell.angle_alpha   90.00
_cell.angle_beta   90.00
_cell.angle_gamma   90.00
#
_symmetry.space_group_name_H-M   'P 1'
#
loop_
_entity.id
_entity.type
_entity.pdbx_description
1 polymer ?
#
loop_
_entity_poly.entity_id
_entity_poly.type
_entity_poly.pdbx_seq_one_letter_code
_entity_poly.pdbx_strand_id
1 'polypeptide(L)'
;MTAKEKSILKSRFQQRWGRAICVREWAKEGKNGWTVEGARSEADIARGYMYAIGDALEASMKQSKATEIVRGWADEVEEKHGKTLEL
;
A
#
# COMPACT_ATOMS: atom_id res chain seq x y z
N MET A 1 -20.01 -2.78 -3.00
CA MET A 1 -19.29 -1.61 -2.42
C MET A 1 -19.73 -0.35 -3.14
N THR A 2 -19.99 0.73 -2.41
CA THR A 2 -20.35 2.06 -2.95
C THR A 2 -19.09 2.84 -3.36
N ALA A 3 -19.26 3.89 -4.18
CA ALA A 3 -18.15 4.78 -4.55
C ALA A 3 -17.48 5.44 -3.33
N LYS A 4 -18.27 5.80 -2.30
CA LYS A 4 -17.76 6.37 -1.05
C LYS A 4 -16.88 5.39 -0.28
N GLU A 5 -17.33 4.14 -0.15
CA GLU A 5 -16.54 3.08 0.49
C GLU A 5 -15.22 2.82 -0.24
N LYS A 6 -15.27 2.75 -1.58
CA LYS A 6 -14.05 2.61 -2.41
C LYS A 6 -13.08 3.76 -2.20
N SER A 7 -13.58 5.00 -2.13
CA SER A 7 -12.73 6.18 -1.88
C SER A 7 -12.07 6.16 -0.50
N ILE A 8 -12.81 5.73 0.54
CA ILE A 8 -12.25 5.58 1.90
C ILE A 8 -11.19 4.48 1.91
N LEU A 9 -11.46 3.35 1.23
CA LEU A 9 -10.54 2.24 1.14
C LEU A 9 -9.24 2.63 0.42
N LYS A 10 -9.34 3.34 -0.71
CA LYS A 10 -8.20 3.94 -1.42
C LYS A 10 -7.39 4.83 -0.49
N SER A 11 -8.02 5.79 0.17
CA SER A 11 -7.35 6.73 1.07
C SER A 11 -6.57 6.02 2.19
N ARG A 12 -7.18 5.03 2.84
CA ARG A 12 -6.53 4.24 3.91
C ARG A 12 -5.39 3.38 3.39
N PHE A 13 -5.58 2.74 2.24
CA PHE A 13 -4.52 1.96 1.59
C PHE A 13 -3.32 2.85 1.26
N GLN A 14 -3.54 4.01 0.66
CA GLN A 14 -2.48 4.94 0.30
C GLN A 14 -1.71 5.47 1.52
N GLN A 15 -2.40 5.73 2.64
CA GLN A 15 -1.74 6.07 3.91
C GLN A 15 -0.85 4.92 4.43
N ARG A 16 -1.33 3.67 4.35
CA ARG A 16 -0.55 2.49 4.76
C ARG A 16 0.69 2.31 3.88
N TRP A 17 0.52 2.43 2.56
CA TRP A 17 1.61 2.29 1.60
C TRP A 17 2.67 3.38 1.81
N GLY A 18 2.25 4.64 1.96
CA GLY A 18 3.14 5.76 2.25
C GLY A 18 3.90 5.59 3.56
N ARG A 19 3.24 5.09 4.61
CA ARG A 19 3.91 4.76 5.88
C ARG A 19 4.99 3.70 5.68
N ALA A 20 4.72 2.65 4.90
CA ALA A 20 5.70 1.60 4.64
C ALA A 20 6.93 2.15 3.88
N ILE A 21 6.73 3.07 2.93
CA ILE A 21 7.84 3.78 2.25
C ILE A 21 8.67 4.57 3.26
N CYS A 22 8.03 5.40 4.11
CA CYS A 22 8.74 6.19 5.11
C CYS A 22 9.52 5.31 6.09
N VAL A 23 8.92 4.21 6.57
CA VAL A 23 9.58 3.27 7.46
C VAL A 23 10.79 2.61 6.81
N ARG A 24 10.69 2.23 5.52
CA ARG A 24 11.83 1.69 4.76
C ARG A 24 12.99 2.69 4.69
N GLU A 25 12.71 3.95 4.38
CA GLU A 25 13.75 4.97 4.31
C GLU A 25 14.35 5.26 5.70
N TRP A 26 13.54 5.32 6.75
CA TRP A 26 14.05 5.49 8.12
C TRP A 26 14.93 4.32 8.56
N ALA A 27 14.58 3.08 8.22
CA ALA A 27 15.41 1.92 8.51
C ALA A 27 16.75 1.97 7.77
N LYS A 28 16.80 2.44 6.52
CA LYS A 28 18.07 2.65 5.79
C LYS A 28 18.94 3.72 6.44
N GLU A 29 18.32 4.76 6.96
CA GLU A 29 19.01 5.88 7.63
C GLU A 29 19.32 5.62 9.11
N GLY A 30 18.88 4.47 9.67
CA GLY A 30 19.02 4.15 11.10
C GLY A 30 18.23 5.09 12.03
N LYS A 31 17.11 5.66 11.55
CA LYS A 31 16.28 6.62 12.29
C LYS A 31 15.07 5.96 12.96
N ASN A 32 14.55 6.63 13.99
CA ASN A 32 13.27 6.31 14.63
C ASN A 32 13.13 4.87 15.18
N GLY A 33 14.25 4.19 15.44
CA GLY A 33 14.28 2.83 16.00
C GLY A 33 13.86 1.72 15.02
N TRP A 34 13.72 2.02 13.73
CA TRP A 34 13.32 1.02 12.74
C TRP A 34 14.49 0.16 12.29
N THR A 35 14.30 -1.15 12.30
CA THR A 35 15.23 -2.13 11.73
C THR A 35 14.85 -2.44 10.28
N VAL A 36 15.81 -2.99 9.52
CA VAL A 36 15.55 -3.49 8.16
C VAL A 36 14.45 -4.56 8.17
N GLU A 37 14.45 -5.43 9.18
CA GLU A 37 13.42 -6.47 9.35
C GLU A 37 12.04 -5.86 9.65
N GLY A 38 11.98 -4.86 10.53
CA GLY A 38 10.74 -4.13 10.82
C GLY A 38 10.19 -3.42 9.58
N ALA A 39 11.06 -2.81 8.77
CA ALA A 39 10.66 -2.20 7.51
C ALA A 39 10.17 -3.23 6.48
N ARG A 40 10.82 -4.40 6.39
CA ARG A 40 10.36 -5.49 5.53
C ARG A 40 8.97 -5.98 5.95
N SER A 41 8.74 -6.16 7.25
CA SER A 41 7.44 -6.55 7.79
C SER A 41 6.34 -5.54 7.44
N GLU A 42 6.59 -4.24 7.57
CA GLU A 42 5.63 -3.20 7.18
C GLU A 42 5.35 -3.19 5.67
N ALA A 43 6.37 -3.44 4.84
CA ALA A 43 6.19 -3.60 3.40
C ALA A 43 5.35 -4.85 3.05
N ASP A 44 5.60 -5.98 3.72
CA ASP A 44 4.82 -7.21 3.58
C ASP A 44 3.36 -7.01 3.97
N ILE A 45 3.10 -6.30 5.08
CA ILE A 45 1.75 -5.93 5.51
C ILE A 45 1.07 -5.07 4.44
N ALA A 46 1.73 -4.03 3.92
CA ALA A 46 1.17 -3.17 2.88
C ALA A 46 0.82 -3.97 1.60
N ARG A 47 1.67 -4.92 1.20
CA ARG A 47 1.39 -5.85 0.09
C ARG A 47 0.21 -6.77 0.38
N GLY A 48 0.13 -7.31 1.60
CA GLY A 48 -1.03 -8.11 2.03
C GLY A 48 -2.35 -7.34 1.91
N TYR A 49 -2.36 -6.06 2.31
CA TYR A 49 -3.52 -5.18 2.11
C TYR A 49 -3.85 -4.97 0.63
N MET A 50 -2.86 -4.85 -0.24
CA MET A 50 -3.09 -4.70 -1.69
C MET A 50 -3.91 -5.88 -2.24
N TYR A 51 -3.50 -7.11 -1.93
CA TYR A 51 -4.20 -8.32 -2.36
C TYR A 51 -5.58 -8.45 -1.71
N ALA A 52 -5.68 -8.26 -0.39
CA ALA A 52 -6.97 -8.36 0.31
C ALA A 52 -8.01 -7.33 -0.19
N ILE A 53 -7.56 -6.12 -0.54
CA ILE A 53 -8.41 -5.09 -1.14
C ILE A 53 -8.78 -5.48 -2.57
N GLY A 54 -7.83 -6.01 -3.34
CA GLY A 54 -8.09 -6.57 -4.67
C GLY A 54 -9.24 -7.57 -4.62
N ASP A 55 -9.13 -8.62 -3.80
CA ASP A 55 -10.14 -9.65 -3.63
C ASP A 55 -11.51 -9.07 -3.20
N ALA A 56 -11.50 -8.12 -2.25
CA ALA A 56 -12.72 -7.46 -1.80
C ALA A 56 -13.39 -6.65 -2.93
N LEU A 57 -12.62 -5.96 -3.76
CA LEU A 57 -13.13 -5.22 -4.92
C LEU A 57 -13.66 -6.16 -6.00
N GLU A 58 -12.97 -7.27 -6.30
CA GLU A 58 -13.45 -8.27 -7.27
C GLU A 58 -14.79 -8.86 -6.79
N ALA A 59 -14.85 -9.31 -5.54
CA ALA A 59 -16.06 -9.92 -4.96
C ALA A 59 -17.24 -8.95 -4.89
N SER A 60 -17.01 -7.68 -4.56
CA SER A 60 -18.07 -6.72 -4.26
C SER A 60 -18.46 -5.79 -5.40
N MET A 61 -17.62 -5.66 -6.43
CA MET A 61 -17.89 -4.81 -7.60
C MET A 61 -17.85 -5.56 -8.93
N LYS A 62 -17.54 -6.88 -8.93
CA LYS A 62 -17.38 -7.71 -10.14
C LYS A 62 -16.39 -7.11 -11.14
N GLN A 63 -15.41 -6.34 -10.64
CA GLN A 63 -14.34 -5.80 -11.46
C GLN A 63 -13.32 -6.92 -11.69
N SER A 64 -13.03 -7.24 -12.95
CA SER A 64 -11.87 -8.08 -13.27
C SER A 64 -10.59 -7.28 -13.03
N LYS A 65 -9.52 -7.96 -12.59
CA LYS A 65 -8.19 -7.37 -12.37
C LYS A 65 -8.21 -6.27 -11.28
N ALA A 66 -9.00 -6.43 -10.23
CA ALA A 66 -9.07 -5.36 -9.22
C ALA A 66 -7.73 -5.16 -8.48
N THR A 67 -6.89 -6.19 -8.39
CA THR A 67 -5.52 -6.04 -7.90
C THR A 67 -4.68 -5.06 -8.73
N GLU A 68 -4.88 -4.98 -10.06
CA GLU A 68 -4.22 -3.97 -10.91
C GLU A 68 -4.68 -2.55 -10.55
N ILE A 69 -5.98 -2.37 -10.20
CA ILE A 69 -6.52 -1.09 -9.72
C ILE A 69 -5.84 -0.68 -8.42
N VAL A 70 -5.70 -1.61 -7.47
CA VAL A 70 -5.09 -1.32 -6.16
C VAL A 70 -3.59 -1.06 -6.32
N ARG A 71 -2.91 -1.78 -7.22
CA ARG A 71 -1.52 -1.47 -7.59
C ARG A 71 -1.39 -0.06 -8.15
N GLY A 72 -2.30 0.38 -9.01
CA GLY A 72 -2.35 1.77 -9.48
C GLY A 72 -2.47 2.79 -8.33
N TRP A 73 -3.17 2.46 -7.24
CA TRP A 73 -3.20 3.34 -6.06
C TRP A 73 -1.87 3.39 -5.31
N ALA A 74 -1.10 2.30 -5.32
CA ALA A 74 0.25 2.27 -4.78
C ALA A 74 1.21 3.08 -5.65
N ASP A 75 1.09 2.98 -6.98
CA ASP A 75 1.90 3.74 -7.95
C ASP A 75 1.74 5.25 -7.73
N GLU A 76 0.51 5.74 -7.54
CA GLU A 76 0.25 7.15 -7.20
C GLU A 76 0.99 7.61 -5.93
N VAL A 77 1.15 6.72 -4.94
CA VAL A 77 1.85 7.03 -3.69
C VAL A 77 3.37 7.01 -3.90
N GLU A 78 3.87 6.04 -4.66
CA GLU A 78 5.29 5.91 -4.99
C GLU A 78 5.78 7.11 -5.81
N GLU A 79 4.99 7.53 -6.81
CA GLU A 79 5.24 8.74 -7.59
C GLU A 79 5.33 9.97 -6.70
N LYS A 80 4.37 10.14 -5.79
CA LYS A 80 4.34 11.28 -4.84
C LYS A 80 5.56 11.31 -3.90
N HIS A 81 6.06 10.15 -3.49
CA HIS A 81 7.24 10.07 -2.62
C HIS A 81 8.57 10.07 -3.41
N GLY A 82 8.52 9.85 -4.73
CA GLY A 82 9.72 9.60 -5.54
C GLY A 82 10.47 8.33 -5.12
N LYS A 83 9.76 7.36 -4.52
CA LYS A 83 10.34 6.16 -3.92
C LYS A 83 9.42 4.97 -4.14
N THR A 84 10.00 3.84 -4.51
CA THR A 84 9.27 2.57 -4.61
C THR A 84 9.25 1.86 -3.27
N LEU A 85 8.15 1.17 -2.95
CA LEU A 85 8.13 0.26 -1.80
C LEU A 85 8.77 -1.09 -2.16
N GLU A 86 8.68 -1.47 -3.44
CA GLU A 86 9.27 -2.71 -3.94
C GLU A 86 10.81 -2.66 -3.90
N LEU A 87 11.39 -3.81 -3.58
CA LEU A 87 12.83 -4.00 -3.38
C LEU A 87 13.56 -4.08 -4.71
#